data_AF-A0A959XC74-F1
#
_entry.id   AF-A0A959XC74-F1
#
_cell.length_a   1.000
_cell.length_b   1.000
_cell.length_c   1.000
_cell.angle_alpha   90.00
_cell.angle_beta   90.00
_cell.angle_gamma   90.00
#
_symmetry.space_group_name_H-M   'P 1'
#
loop_
_entity.id
_entity.type
_entity.pdbx_description
1 polymer ?
#
loop_
_entity_poly.entity_id
_entity_poly.type
_entity_poly.pdbx_seq_one_letter_code
_entity_poly.pdbx_strand_id
1 'polypeptide(L)'
;LMSLIYLNQDKDIDPDYRAMLSDGWLCLRVLQAARELHGAETTLPLYTALGERIHLRQEPIGRTLIEGALADASLPTDLVAAMDDSSYEAAIIESHHRGMDPVGEDVGTPTIHVNGVAFFGPVITKAPRGEVAGQMWDGAKLLASYPYFFELKRSRTAALDFS
;
A
#
# COMPACT_ATOMS: atom_id res chain seq x y z
N LEU A 1 -1.82 4.07 -6.16
CA LEU A 1 -1.03 4.37 -4.96
C LEU A 1 -1.95 4.96 -3.91
N MET A 2 -1.64 4.75 -2.62
CA MET A 2 -2.35 5.36 -1.50
C MET A 2 -1.34 5.85 -0.48
N SER A 3 -1.65 6.92 0.24
CA SER A 3 -0.76 7.49 1.26
C SER A 3 -1.35 7.36 2.67
N LEU A 4 -0.63 6.69 3.57
CA LEU A 4 -1.03 6.54 4.97
C LEU A 4 -0.87 7.85 5.75
N ILE A 5 0.15 8.66 5.43
CA ILE A 5 0.30 10.00 6.01
C ILE A 5 -0.85 10.92 5.58
N TYR A 6 -1.27 10.87 4.31
CA TYR A 6 -2.45 11.60 3.83
C TYR A 6 -3.73 11.13 4.51
N LEU A 7 -3.91 9.80 4.66
CA LEU A 7 -5.06 9.22 5.37
C LEU A 7 -5.19 9.71 6.83
N ASN A 8 -4.06 10.06 7.46
CA ASN A 8 -4.00 10.52 8.84
C ASN A 8 -3.75 12.02 8.97
N GLN A 9 -3.82 12.80 7.87
CA GLN A 9 -3.41 14.20 7.88
C GLN A 9 -4.17 15.04 8.93
N ASP A 10 -5.48 14.83 9.05
CA ASP A 10 -6.38 15.56 9.95
C ASP A 10 -6.69 14.80 11.25
N LYS A 11 -6.10 13.62 11.47
CA LYS A 11 -6.36 12.82 12.67
C LYS A 11 -5.46 13.24 13.83
N ASP A 12 -5.98 13.29 15.04
CA ASP A 12 -5.16 13.47 16.23
C ASP A 12 -4.41 12.15 16.53
N ILE A 13 -3.14 12.11 16.14
CA ILE A 13 -2.26 10.95 16.27
C ILE A 13 -0.97 11.38 16.95
N ASP A 14 -0.33 10.42 17.60
CA ASP A 14 0.95 10.61 18.28
C ASP A 14 2.00 11.27 17.34
N PRO A 15 2.76 12.29 17.80
CA PRO A 15 3.72 13.01 16.98
C PRO A 15 4.85 12.13 16.40
N ASP A 16 5.33 11.15 17.17
CA ASP A 16 6.40 10.25 16.72
C ASP A 16 5.85 9.29 15.66
N TYR A 17 4.61 8.83 15.84
CA TYR A 17 3.91 8.06 14.81
C TYR A 17 3.71 8.89 13.53
N ARG A 18 3.31 10.15 13.65
CA ARG A 18 3.16 11.06 12.50
C ARG A 18 4.48 11.28 11.77
N ALA A 19 5.59 11.44 12.49
CA ALA A 19 6.92 11.58 11.91
C ALA A 19 7.30 10.32 11.12
N MET A 20 7.08 9.12 11.68
CA MET A 20 7.31 7.84 11.00
C MET A 20 6.49 7.69 9.71
N LEU A 21 5.25 8.20 9.69
CA LEU A 21 4.42 8.15 8.47
C LEU A 21 4.93 9.06 7.35
N SER A 22 5.64 10.14 7.69
CA SER A 22 6.07 11.15 6.71
C SER A 22 7.06 10.59 5.69
N ASP A 23 7.90 9.63 6.11
CA ASP A 23 8.83 8.89 5.25
C ASP A 23 8.11 8.13 4.12
N GLY A 24 6.82 7.81 4.29
CA GLY A 24 6.00 7.19 3.26
C GLY A 24 5.94 8.01 1.96
N TRP A 25 6.01 9.34 2.04
CA TRP A 25 6.05 10.19 0.86
C TRP A 25 7.27 9.94 -0.02
N LEU A 26 8.43 9.65 0.57
CA LEU A 26 9.68 9.40 -0.15
C LEU A 26 9.51 8.23 -1.14
N CYS A 27 8.98 7.11 -0.64
CA CYS A 27 8.72 5.93 -1.45
C CYS A 27 7.60 6.17 -2.48
N LEU A 28 6.52 6.86 -2.09
CA LEU A 28 5.36 7.07 -2.95
C LEU A 28 5.68 7.97 -4.15
N ARG A 29 6.47 9.03 -3.96
CA ARG A 29 6.90 9.91 -5.06
C ARG A 29 7.76 9.15 -6.07
N VAL A 30 8.67 8.29 -5.61
CA VAL A 30 9.51 7.45 -6.49
C VAL A 30 8.67 6.40 -7.23
N LEU A 31 7.71 5.75 -6.55
CA LEU A 31 6.75 4.85 -7.21
C LEU A 31 5.92 5.58 -8.27
N GLN A 32 5.49 6.81 -7.99
CA GLN A 32 4.73 7.61 -8.95
C GLN A 32 5.58 8.04 -10.14
N ALA A 33 6.80 8.51 -9.91
CA ALA A 33 7.74 8.88 -10.96
C ALA A 33 8.09 7.69 -11.86
N ALA A 34 8.37 6.51 -11.28
CA ALA A 34 8.62 5.28 -12.04
C ALA A 34 7.43 4.92 -12.93
N ARG A 35 6.20 5.04 -12.40
CA ARG A 35 4.96 4.78 -13.16
C ARG A 35 4.77 5.76 -14.31
N GLU A 36 5.06 7.04 -14.08
CA GLU A 36 4.88 8.10 -15.07
C GLU A 36 5.92 8.05 -16.20
N LEU A 37 7.19 7.79 -15.86
CA LEU A 37 8.31 7.82 -16.80
C LEU A 37 8.57 6.48 -17.49
N HIS A 38 8.24 5.37 -16.83
CA HIS A 38 8.59 4.02 -17.29
C HIS A 38 7.41 3.06 -17.35
N GLY A 39 6.19 3.53 -17.09
CA GLY A 39 4.97 2.73 -17.24
C GLY A 39 4.47 2.09 -15.95
N ALA A 40 3.17 1.78 -15.92
CA ALA A 40 2.47 1.28 -14.74
C ALA A 40 2.98 -0.10 -14.25
N GLU A 41 3.56 -0.89 -15.15
CA GLU A 41 4.18 -2.19 -14.89
C GLU A 41 5.33 -2.14 -13.88
N THR A 42 5.97 -0.97 -13.73
CA THR A 42 7.04 -0.76 -12.73
C THR A 42 6.54 -0.83 -11.29
N THR A 43 5.22 -0.63 -11.07
CA THR A 43 4.64 -0.58 -9.73
C THR A 43 4.89 -1.86 -8.96
N LEU A 44 4.62 -3.02 -9.55
CA LEU A 44 4.74 -4.31 -8.87
C LEU A 44 6.18 -4.61 -8.42
N PRO A 45 7.20 -4.64 -9.31
CA PRO A 45 8.56 -4.96 -8.90
C PRO A 45 9.12 -3.96 -7.90
N LEU A 46 8.86 -2.66 -8.08
CA LEU A 46 9.35 -1.65 -7.14
C LEU A 46 8.62 -1.71 -5.78
N TYR A 47 7.30 -1.95 -5.78
CA TYR A 47 6.54 -2.16 -4.55
C TYR A 47 7.03 -3.39 -3.78
N THR A 48 7.30 -4.50 -4.48
CA THR A 48 7.89 -5.71 -3.89
C THR A 48 9.26 -5.41 -3.29
N ALA A 49 10.17 -4.77 -4.02
CA ALA A 49 11.52 -4.47 -3.53
C ALA A 49 11.51 -3.54 -2.31
N LEU A 50 10.69 -2.48 -2.34
CA LEU A 50 10.49 -1.60 -1.18
C LEU A 50 9.90 -2.37 0.01
N GLY A 51 8.87 -3.17 -0.21
CA GLY A 51 8.19 -3.94 0.83
C GLY A 51 9.10 -4.97 1.50
N GLU A 52 9.95 -5.67 0.74
CA GLU A 52 10.93 -6.60 1.29
C GLU A 52 11.95 -5.90 2.20
N ARG A 53 12.49 -4.77 1.75
CA ARG A 53 13.48 -3.99 2.52
C ARG A 53 12.86 -3.40 3.79
N ILE A 54 11.68 -2.81 3.68
CA ILE A 54 11.00 -2.15 4.81
C ILE A 54 10.47 -3.20 5.81
N HIS A 55 9.75 -4.21 5.35
CA HIS A 55 9.01 -5.11 6.25
C HIS A 55 9.80 -6.36 6.65
N LEU A 56 10.61 -6.94 5.76
CA LEU A 56 11.35 -8.16 6.08
C LEU A 56 12.75 -7.85 6.63
N ARG A 57 13.45 -6.90 6.01
CA ARG A 57 14.82 -6.53 6.40
C ARG A 57 14.87 -5.41 7.44
N GLN A 58 13.74 -4.71 7.67
CA GLN A 58 13.64 -3.61 8.63
C GLN A 58 14.67 -2.50 8.34
N GLU A 59 14.97 -2.26 7.06
CA GLU A 59 15.83 -1.17 6.63
C GLU A 59 15.10 0.17 6.86
N PRO A 60 15.78 1.22 7.36
CA PRO A 60 15.18 2.53 7.52
C PRO A 60 14.83 3.14 6.15
N ILE A 61 13.66 3.76 6.05
CA ILE A 61 13.25 4.45 4.82
C ILE A 61 14.16 5.65 4.58
N GLY A 62 14.70 5.74 3.36
CA GLY A 62 15.61 6.80 2.97
C GLY A 62 16.28 6.49 1.64
N ARG A 63 17.16 7.39 1.20
CA ARG A 63 17.84 7.35 -0.10
C ARG A 63 18.48 5.98 -0.39
N THR A 64 19.27 5.45 0.55
CA THR A 64 19.97 4.18 0.37
C THR A 64 19.02 2.99 0.17
N LEU A 65 17.91 2.94 0.92
CA LEU A 65 16.89 1.90 0.76
C LEU A 65 16.26 1.99 -0.64
N ILE A 66 15.88 3.21 -1.04
CA ILE A 66 15.19 3.46 -2.32
C ILE A 66 16.11 3.14 -3.50
N GLU A 67 17.38 3.55 -3.47
CA GLU A 67 18.38 3.18 -4.49
C GLU A 67 18.54 1.67 -4.61
N GLY A 68 18.61 0.97 -3.46
CA GLY A 68 18.65 -0.48 -3.41
C GLY A 68 17.39 -1.13 -3.99
N ALA A 69 16.20 -0.58 -3.70
CA ALA A 69 14.93 -1.08 -4.22
C ALA A 69 14.80 -0.86 -5.74
N LEU A 70 15.27 0.28 -6.25
CA LEU A 70 15.33 0.56 -7.69
C LEU A 70 16.26 -0.43 -8.39
N ALA A 71 17.43 -0.70 -7.82
CA ALA A 71 18.36 -1.70 -8.36
C ALA A 71 17.76 -3.12 -8.36
N ASP A 72 17.14 -3.55 -7.25
CA ASP A 72 16.47 -4.85 -7.15
C ASP A 72 15.33 -4.98 -8.18
N ALA A 73 14.62 -3.88 -8.45
CA ALA A 73 13.56 -3.81 -9.45
C ALA A 73 14.08 -3.61 -10.90
N SER A 74 15.40 -3.57 -11.12
CA SER A 74 16.01 -3.28 -12.42
C SER A 74 15.56 -1.95 -13.05
N LEU A 75 15.33 -0.93 -12.21
CA LEU A 75 14.94 0.42 -12.61
C LEU A 75 16.12 1.40 -12.52
N PRO A 76 16.09 2.50 -13.29
CA PRO A 76 17.11 3.54 -13.19
C PRO A 76 17.22 4.09 -11.77
N THR A 77 18.44 4.08 -11.21
CA THR A 77 18.67 4.49 -9.82
C THR A 77 18.53 5.99 -9.61
N ASP A 78 18.63 6.80 -10.68
CA ASP A 78 18.43 8.25 -10.66
C ASP A 78 16.99 8.66 -10.33
N LEU A 79 16.02 7.76 -10.51
CA LEU A 79 14.63 7.94 -10.05
C LEU A 79 14.53 8.21 -8.55
N VAL A 80 15.56 7.87 -7.75
CA VAL A 80 15.61 8.24 -6.33
C VAL A 80 15.46 9.75 -6.12
N ALA A 81 15.86 10.59 -7.09
CA ALA A 81 15.70 12.04 -6.98
C ALA A 81 14.25 12.48 -6.80
N ALA A 82 13.28 11.69 -7.29
CA ALA A 82 11.86 11.97 -7.12
C ALA A 82 11.40 11.90 -5.66
N MET A 83 12.17 11.27 -4.75
CA MET A 83 11.82 11.24 -3.32
C MET A 83 11.66 12.64 -2.71
N ASP A 84 12.37 13.62 -3.28
CA ASP A 84 12.40 15.02 -2.84
C ASP A 84 11.45 15.92 -3.69
N ASP A 85 10.71 15.35 -4.63
CA ASP A 85 9.85 16.08 -5.57
C ASP A 85 8.36 15.96 -5.19
N SER A 86 7.81 17.01 -4.57
CA SER A 86 6.41 17.05 -4.17
C SER A 86 5.43 17.22 -5.34
N SER A 87 5.88 17.47 -6.57
CA SER A 87 4.99 17.62 -7.72
C SER A 87 4.18 16.34 -8.02
N TYR A 88 4.70 15.17 -7.62
CA TYR A 88 4.01 13.89 -7.76
C TYR A 88 2.86 13.68 -6.75
N GLU A 89 2.76 14.49 -5.70
CA GLU A 89 1.77 14.27 -4.62
C GLU A 89 0.32 14.40 -5.09
N ALA A 90 0.04 15.34 -5.98
CA ALA A 90 -1.32 15.56 -6.48
C ALA A 90 -1.88 14.29 -7.15
N ALA A 91 -1.07 13.62 -7.99
CA ALA A 91 -1.45 12.37 -8.64
C ALA A 91 -1.60 11.21 -7.63
N ILE A 92 -0.78 11.20 -6.57
CA ILE A 92 -0.88 10.20 -5.50
C ILE A 92 -2.16 10.40 -4.69
N ILE A 93 -2.52 11.63 -4.35
CA ILE A 93 -3.74 11.99 -3.62
C ILE A 93 -4.98 11.64 -4.45
N GLU A 94 -4.99 11.97 -5.74
CA GLU A 94 -6.08 11.56 -6.63
C GLU A 94 -6.20 10.03 -6.69
N SER A 95 -5.06 9.33 -6.78
CA SER A 95 -5.05 7.87 -6.73
C SER A 95 -5.50 7.30 -5.38
N HIS A 96 -5.23 7.99 -4.28
CA HIS A 96 -5.64 7.60 -2.94
C HIS A 96 -7.17 7.64 -2.84
N HIS A 97 -7.79 8.76 -3.24
CA HIS A 97 -9.24 8.92 -3.23
C HIS A 97 -9.97 7.88 -4.07
N ARG A 98 -9.49 7.62 -5.30
CA ARG A 98 -10.07 6.55 -6.15
C ARG A 98 -10.07 5.17 -5.48
N GLY A 99 -9.07 4.88 -4.66
CA GLY A 99 -8.96 3.60 -3.95
C GLY A 99 -9.76 3.55 -2.66
N MET A 100 -9.74 4.64 -1.88
CA MET A 100 -10.22 4.68 -0.50
C MET A 100 -11.68 5.14 -0.37
N ASP A 101 -12.07 6.22 -1.05
CA ASP A 101 -13.40 6.82 -0.88
C ASP A 101 -14.56 5.83 -1.14
N PRO A 102 -14.48 4.91 -2.13
CA PRO A 102 -15.55 3.95 -2.38
C PRO A 102 -15.78 2.93 -1.24
N VAL A 103 -14.83 2.78 -0.31
CA VAL A 103 -14.96 1.86 0.83
C VAL A 103 -15.86 2.45 1.92
N GLY A 104 -15.98 3.78 1.98
CA GLY A 104 -16.74 4.51 2.99
C GLY A 104 -15.86 5.27 3.98
N GLU A 105 -16.51 5.90 4.95
CA GLU A 105 -15.86 6.73 5.97
C GLU A 105 -15.25 5.85 7.09
N ASP A 106 -14.28 6.41 7.82
CA ASP A 106 -13.66 5.82 9.02
C ASP A 106 -12.91 4.47 8.86
N VAL A 107 -12.57 4.08 7.63
CA VAL A 107 -11.75 2.88 7.38
C VAL A 107 -10.25 3.19 7.26
N GLY A 108 -9.44 2.16 7.57
CA GLY A 108 -7.99 2.19 7.43
C GLY A 108 -7.50 1.36 6.24
N THR A 109 -6.23 0.94 6.29
CA THR A 109 -5.67 -0.07 5.40
C THR A 109 -5.77 -1.46 6.03
N PRO A 110 -5.88 -2.55 5.25
CA PRO A 110 -5.86 -2.61 3.78
C PRO A 110 -7.23 -2.37 3.14
N THR A 111 -7.23 -1.94 1.88
CA THR A 111 -8.43 -1.85 1.03
C THR A 111 -8.20 -2.58 -0.29
N ILE A 112 -9.28 -3.11 -0.87
CA ILE A 112 -9.24 -3.81 -2.17
C ILE A 112 -10.55 -3.61 -2.92
N HIS A 113 -10.47 -3.57 -4.25
CA HIS A 113 -11.64 -3.60 -5.13
C HIS A 113 -11.71 -5.00 -5.77
N VAL A 114 -12.77 -5.75 -5.49
CA VAL A 114 -13.01 -7.08 -6.07
C VAL A 114 -14.11 -6.93 -7.11
N ASN A 115 -13.76 -7.06 -8.39
CA ASN A 115 -14.69 -6.86 -9.51
C ASN A 115 -15.45 -5.51 -9.44
N GLY A 116 -14.77 -4.45 -8.99
CA GLY A 116 -15.34 -3.10 -8.87
C GLY A 116 -16.06 -2.80 -7.55
N VAL A 117 -16.22 -3.80 -6.66
CA VAL A 117 -16.80 -3.59 -5.32
C VAL A 117 -15.68 -3.37 -4.32
N ALA A 118 -15.71 -2.23 -3.62
CA ALA A 118 -14.67 -1.81 -2.70
C ALA A 118 -14.91 -2.34 -1.28
N PHE A 119 -13.85 -2.85 -0.65
CA PHE A 119 -13.89 -3.39 0.71
C PHE A 119 -12.72 -2.90 1.56
N PHE A 120 -12.97 -2.74 2.85
CA PHE A 120 -11.93 -2.77 3.88
C PHE A 120 -11.58 -4.23 4.18
N GLY A 121 -10.30 -4.56 4.09
CA GLY A 121 -9.81 -5.94 4.18
C GLY A 121 -9.50 -6.58 2.82
N PRO A 122 -9.33 -7.92 2.77
CA PRO A 122 -9.31 -8.82 3.92
C PRO A 122 -8.16 -8.48 4.87
N VAL A 123 -8.47 -8.35 6.17
CA VAL A 123 -7.45 -8.08 7.20
C VAL A 123 -6.78 -9.41 7.57
N ILE A 124 -5.52 -9.57 7.18
CA ILE A 124 -4.77 -10.82 7.28
C ILE A 124 -3.48 -10.59 8.08
N THR A 125 -3.22 -11.44 9.07
CA THR A 125 -1.99 -11.38 9.87
C THR A 125 -0.84 -12.18 9.27
N LYS A 126 -1.11 -13.20 8.46
CA LYS A 126 -0.12 -14.04 7.79
C LYS A 126 -0.54 -14.33 6.35
N ALA A 127 0.34 -14.12 5.38
CA ALA A 127 0.02 -14.34 3.98
C ALA A 127 -0.44 -15.79 3.70
N PRO A 128 -1.63 -16.02 3.11
CA PRO A 128 -2.03 -17.35 2.68
C PRO A 128 -1.17 -17.80 1.50
N ARG A 129 -0.92 -19.11 1.39
CA ARG A 129 -0.11 -19.69 0.31
C ARG A 129 -0.85 -20.87 -0.32
N GLY A 130 -0.51 -21.18 -1.57
CA GLY A 130 -1.08 -22.29 -2.32
C GLY A 130 -2.61 -22.23 -2.41
N GLU A 131 -3.26 -23.39 -2.30
CA GLU A 131 -4.71 -23.54 -2.45
C GLU A 131 -5.51 -22.66 -1.46
N VAL A 132 -5.00 -22.46 -0.24
CA VAL A 132 -5.67 -21.62 0.76
C VAL A 132 -5.85 -20.18 0.26
N ALA A 133 -4.86 -19.64 -0.47
CA ALA A 133 -4.97 -18.31 -1.07
C ALA A 133 -6.07 -18.25 -2.14
N GLY A 134 -6.20 -19.29 -2.96
CA GLY A 134 -7.26 -19.41 -3.97
C GLY A 134 -8.65 -19.48 -3.34
N GLN A 135 -8.82 -20.31 -2.32
CA GLN A 135 -10.09 -20.44 -1.60
C GLN A 135 -10.51 -19.13 -0.92
N MET A 136 -9.56 -18.42 -0.31
CA MET A 136 -9.82 -17.09 0.26
C MET A 136 -10.25 -16.09 -0.81
N TRP A 137 -9.62 -16.11 -1.98
CA TRP A 137 -9.99 -15.27 -3.11
C TRP A 137 -11.40 -15.58 -3.65
N ASP A 138 -11.75 -16.86 -3.77
CA ASP A 138 -13.09 -17.28 -4.19
C ASP A 138 -14.17 -16.87 -3.17
N GLY A 139 -13.87 -16.97 -1.88
CA GLY A 139 -14.73 -16.45 -0.81
C GLY A 139 -14.94 -14.93 -0.91
N ALA A 140 -13.87 -14.17 -1.13
CA ALA A 140 -13.94 -12.72 -1.31
C ALA A 140 -14.80 -12.33 -2.53
N LYS A 141 -14.62 -13.02 -3.67
CA LYS A 141 -15.46 -12.84 -4.87
C LYS A 141 -16.94 -13.13 -4.62
N LEU A 142 -17.24 -14.20 -3.87
CA LEU A 142 -18.61 -14.57 -3.54
C LEU A 142 -19.28 -13.50 -2.68
N LEU A 143 -18.58 -13.00 -1.66
CA LEU A 143 -19.09 -11.92 -0.83
C LEU A 143 -19.26 -10.62 -1.62
N ALA A 144 -18.31 -10.30 -2.50
CA ALA A 144 -18.38 -9.14 -3.39
C ALA A 144 -19.56 -9.16 -4.37
N SER A 145 -20.02 -10.35 -4.79
CA SER A 145 -21.12 -10.47 -5.74
C SER A 145 -22.52 -10.34 -5.11
N TYR A 146 -22.61 -10.29 -3.78
CA TYR A 146 -23.87 -10.16 -3.05
C TYR A 146 -24.06 -8.73 -2.51
N PRO A 147 -24.86 -7.86 -3.14
CA PRO A 147 -24.92 -6.42 -2.82
C PRO A 147 -25.43 -6.08 -1.43
N TYR A 148 -25.98 -7.06 -0.70
CA TYR A 148 -26.52 -6.89 0.64
C TYR A 148 -25.58 -7.44 1.73
N PHE A 149 -24.36 -7.84 1.37
CA PHE A 149 -23.30 -8.18 2.32
C PHE A 149 -22.45 -6.93 2.61
N PHE A 150 -22.27 -6.60 3.89
CA PHE A 150 -21.53 -5.39 4.29
C PHE A 150 -20.37 -5.68 5.25
N GLU A 151 -20.49 -6.66 6.16
CA GLU A 151 -19.41 -6.95 7.10
C GLU A 151 -19.42 -8.40 7.59
N LEU A 152 -18.22 -8.99 7.69
CA LEU A 152 -17.95 -10.19 8.46
C LEU A 152 -16.65 -9.96 9.23
N LYS A 153 -16.74 -9.95 10.56
CA LYS A 153 -15.62 -9.59 11.43
C LYS A 153 -15.49 -10.52 12.62
N ARG A 154 -14.24 -10.80 12.99
CA ARG A 154 -13.87 -11.40 14.27
C ARG A 154 -12.74 -10.59 14.90
N SER A 155 -12.58 -10.70 16.22
CA SER A 155 -11.49 -10.03 16.94
C SER A 155 -10.13 -10.49 16.42
N ARG A 156 -9.24 -9.54 16.15
CA ARG A 156 -7.84 -9.82 15.82
C ARG A 156 -7.09 -10.18 17.10
N THR A 157 -6.48 -11.35 17.14
CA THR A 157 -5.80 -11.89 18.32
C THR A 157 -4.30 -12.09 18.14
N ALA A 158 -3.75 -11.75 16.97
CA ALA A 158 -2.34 -11.92 16.65
C ALA A 158 -1.73 -10.66 16.01
N ALA A 159 -0.41 -10.54 16.16
CA ALA A 159 0.40 -9.56 15.44
C ALA A 159 0.62 -9.99 13.97
N LEU A 160 1.23 -9.11 13.17
CA LEU A 160 1.65 -9.46 11.81
C LEU A 160 2.76 -10.52 11.87
N ASP A 161 2.65 -11.51 11.00
CA ASP A 161 3.61 -12.60 10.80
C ASP A 161 4.07 -12.53 9.34
N PHE A 162 5.34 -12.16 9.16
CA PHE A 162 5.98 -11.99 7.85
C PHE A 162 6.71 -13.25 7.35
N SER A 163 6.57 -14.40 8.03
CA SER A 163 7.14 -15.68 7.58
C SER A 163 6.38 -16.33 6.41
#